data_AF-A0A962XF59-F1
#
_entry.id   AF-A0A962XF59-F1
#
_cell.length_a   1.000
_cell.length_b   1.000
_cell.length_c   1.000
_cell.angle_alpha   90.00
_cell.angle_beta   90.00
_cell.angle_gamma   90.00
#
_symmetry.space_group_name_H-M   'P 1'
#
loop_
_entity.id
_entity.type
_entity.pdbx_description
1 polymer ?
#
loop_
_entity_poly.entity_id
_entity_poly.type
_entity_poly.pdbx_seq_one_letter_code
_entity_poly.pdbx_strand_id
1 'polypeptide(L)'
;MTAFVDSLAEVFEAFGPVHARRMFGGYGIYHDDLMFALVADDVLYLKADGQSAAVFDELDLPPFEYEKNGRTMKMSYRQAPEAIFDDPAQAREWAVRAFEAALRGRKG
;
A
#
# COMPACT_ATOMS: atom_id res chain seq x y z
N MET A 1 -12.41 9.43 -8.76
CA MET A 1 -11.86 8.12 -8.38
C MET A 1 -11.60 7.36 -9.67
N THR A 2 -10.53 6.57 -9.79
CA THR A 2 -10.35 5.68 -10.95
C THR A 2 -11.04 4.35 -10.66
N ALA A 3 -11.45 3.61 -11.70
CA ALA A 3 -12.09 2.30 -11.54
C ALA A 3 -11.23 1.33 -10.71
N PHE A 4 -9.90 1.42 -10.84
CA PHE A 4 -8.96 0.64 -10.04
C PHE A 4 -9.02 1.00 -8.54
N VAL A 5 -9.10 2.28 -8.19
CA VAL A 5 -9.19 2.69 -6.78
C VAL A 5 -10.54 2.30 -6.17
N ASP A 6 -11.62 2.35 -6.96
CA ASP A 6 -12.94 1.92 -6.52
C ASP A 6 -13.00 0.41 -6.24
N SER A 7 -12.28 -0.43 -7.02
CA SER A 7 -12.26 -1.88 -6.80
C SER A 7 -11.50 -2.32 -5.55
N LEU A 8 -10.62 -1.47 -4.99
CA LEU A 8 -9.83 -1.82 -3.81
C LEU A 8 -10.69 -2.09 -2.56
N ALA A 9 -11.91 -1.56 -2.49
CA ALA A 9 -12.83 -1.88 -1.41
C ALA A 9 -13.21 -3.38 -1.40
N GLU A 10 -13.37 -3.98 -2.58
CA GLU A 10 -13.66 -5.41 -2.76
C GLU A 10 -12.40 -6.25 -2.51
N VAL A 11 -11.25 -5.84 -3.06
CA VAL A 11 -9.95 -6.51 -2.87
C VAL A 11 -9.64 -6.68 -1.37
N PHE A 12 -9.88 -5.63 -0.58
CA PHE A 12 -9.58 -5.64 0.86
C PHE A 12 -10.77 -6.06 1.74
N GLU A 13 -11.85 -6.61 1.19
CA GLU A 13 -13.05 -6.99 1.97
C GLU A 13 -12.71 -7.93 3.13
N ALA A 14 -11.83 -8.91 2.90
CA ALA A 14 -11.39 -9.86 3.93
C ALA A 14 -10.50 -9.25 5.03
N PHE A 15 -9.90 -8.08 4.77
CA PHE A 15 -9.16 -7.30 5.76
C PHE A 15 -10.10 -6.41 6.57
N GLY A 16 -11.03 -5.74 5.89
CA GLY A 16 -12.03 -4.87 6.49
C GLY A 16 -12.30 -3.63 5.62
N PRO A 17 -13.23 -2.75 6.04
CA PRO A 17 -13.59 -1.57 5.26
C PRO A 17 -12.38 -0.65 5.04
N VAL A 18 -12.17 -0.24 3.79
CA VAL A 18 -11.14 0.73 3.41
C VAL A 18 -11.75 1.92 2.70
N HIS A 19 -11.05 3.06 2.75
CA HIS A 19 -11.44 4.25 2.00
C HIS A 19 -10.24 4.90 1.32
N ALA A 20 -10.49 5.51 0.16
CA ALA A 20 -9.47 6.19 -0.63
C ALA A 20 -9.59 7.70 -0.48
N ARG A 21 -8.44 8.39 -0.33
CA ARG A 21 -8.36 9.85 -0.31
C ARG A 21 -7.30 10.31 -1.31
N ARG A 22 -7.66 11.28 -2.16
CA ARG A 22 -6.74 11.84 -3.16
C ARG A 22 -5.56 12.56 -2.48
N MET A 23 -4.34 12.27 -2.91
CA MET A 23 -3.10 12.84 -2.37
C MET A 23 -2.03 12.95 -3.45
N PHE A 24 -1.46 14.16 -3.66
CA PHE A 24 -0.26 14.43 -4.48
C PHE A 24 -0.10 13.57 -5.76
N GLY A 25 -1.12 13.54 -6.62
CA GLY A 25 -1.06 12.81 -7.90
C GLY A 25 -1.57 11.37 -7.85
N GLY A 26 -1.85 10.82 -6.67
CA GLY A 26 -2.42 9.49 -6.47
C GLY A 26 -3.53 9.46 -5.42
N TYR A 27 -3.69 8.32 -4.76
CA TYR A 27 -4.66 8.09 -3.68
C TYR A 27 -4.00 7.40 -2.51
N GLY A 28 -4.20 7.89 -1.29
CA GLY A 28 -3.92 7.10 -0.10
C GLY A 28 -5.10 6.19 0.22
N ILE A 29 -4.82 4.98 0.68
CA ILE A 29 -5.79 3.96 1.08
C ILE A 29 -5.69 3.77 2.59
N TYR A 30 -6.84 3.87 3.25
CA TYR A 30 -6.95 4.01 4.69
C TYR A 30 -7.86 2.93 5.26
N HIS A 31 -7.48 2.42 6.42
CA HIS A 31 -8.29 1.58 7.28
C HIS A 31 -8.24 2.20 8.68
N ASP A 32 -9.38 2.35 9.37
CA ASP A 32 -9.47 3.01 10.68
C ASP A 32 -8.67 4.34 10.77
N ASP A 33 -8.86 5.22 9.78
CA ASP A 33 -8.18 6.52 9.61
C ASP A 33 -6.63 6.45 9.49
N LEU A 34 -6.06 5.26 9.36
CA LEU A 34 -4.63 5.04 9.19
C LEU A 34 -4.32 4.60 7.76
N MET A 35 -3.45 5.39 7.11
CA MET A 35 -2.98 5.09 5.76
C MET A 35 -2.02 3.90 5.77
N PHE A 36 -2.42 2.80 5.14
CA PHE A 36 -1.62 1.59 5.04
C PHE A 36 -1.19 1.27 3.61
N ALA A 37 -1.79 1.90 2.61
CA ALA A 37 -1.43 1.72 1.21
C ALA A 37 -1.61 3.03 0.43
N LEU A 38 -1.08 3.08 -0.78
CA LEU A 38 -1.31 4.15 -1.75
C LEU A 38 -1.44 3.59 -3.16
N VAL A 39 -2.10 4.34 -4.02
CA VAL A 39 -2.18 4.09 -5.46
C VAL A 39 -1.52 5.26 -6.19
N ALA A 40 -0.58 4.94 -7.06
CA ALA A 40 0.06 5.89 -7.98
C ALA A 40 0.22 5.21 -9.33
N ASP A 41 -0.13 5.91 -10.41
CA ASP A 41 -0.06 5.39 -11.79
C ASP A 41 -0.73 4.02 -11.97
N ASP A 42 -1.92 3.84 -11.36
CA ASP A 42 -2.69 2.58 -11.29
C ASP A 42 -1.92 1.37 -10.72
N VAL A 43 -0.87 1.64 -9.94
CA VAL A 43 -0.15 0.62 -9.16
C VAL A 43 -0.46 0.79 -7.68
N LEU A 44 -0.82 -0.31 -7.03
CA LEU A 44 -1.00 -0.38 -5.58
C LEU A 44 0.36 -0.58 -4.89
N TYR A 45 0.62 0.23 -3.87
CA TYR A 45 1.78 0.13 -3.00
C TYR A 45 1.35 0.02 -1.55
N LEU A 46 1.98 -0.90 -0.82
CA LEU A 46 1.72 -1.19 0.57
C LEU A 46 2.77 -0.54 1.46
N LYS A 47 2.36 -0.03 2.62
CA LYS A 47 3.27 0.49 3.64
C LYS A 47 4.25 -0.60 4.04
N ALA A 48 5.53 -0.27 4.10
CA ALA A 48 6.57 -1.15 4.59
C ALA A 48 7.42 -0.42 5.64
N ASP A 49 8.08 -1.19 6.49
CA ASP A 49 9.05 -0.69 7.44
C ASP A 49 10.28 -1.62 7.49
N GLY A 50 11.20 -1.35 8.42
CA GLY A 50 12.41 -2.17 8.57
C GLY A 50 12.14 -3.63 8.96
N GLN A 51 10.94 -3.96 9.44
CA GLN A 51 10.58 -5.34 9.80
C GLN A 51 9.95 -6.08 8.62
N SER A 52 9.18 -5.39 7.79
CA SER A 52 8.48 -6.01 6.66
C SER A 52 9.27 -5.96 5.34
N ALA A 53 10.27 -5.09 5.21
CA ALA A 53 11.00 -4.85 3.95
C ALA A 53 11.57 -6.12 3.31
N ALA A 54 12.13 -7.03 4.12
CA ALA A 54 12.75 -8.27 3.61
C ALA A 54 11.77 -9.13 2.80
N VAL A 55 10.51 -9.22 3.21
CA VAL A 55 9.48 -10.02 2.51
C VAL A 55 9.16 -9.41 1.13
N PHE A 56 9.26 -8.09 0.98
CA PHE A 56 9.10 -7.44 -0.33
C PHE A 56 10.34 -7.64 -1.20
N ASP A 57 11.54 -7.64 -0.62
CA ASP A 57 12.78 -7.90 -1.36
C ASP A 57 12.84 -9.34 -1.88
N GLU A 58 12.38 -10.33 -1.11
CA GLU A 58 12.31 -11.75 -1.52
C GLU A 58 11.38 -11.99 -2.72
N LEU A 59 10.42 -11.11 -2.95
CA LEU A 59 9.46 -11.17 -4.05
C LEU A 59 9.76 -10.15 -5.15
N ASP A 60 10.94 -9.50 -5.12
CA ASP A 60 11.36 -8.47 -6.07
C ASP A 60 10.35 -7.31 -6.23
N LEU A 61 9.63 -6.97 -5.15
CA LEU A 61 8.59 -5.93 -5.15
C LEU A 61 9.20 -4.55 -4.88
N PRO A 62 9.38 -3.66 -5.87
CA PRO A 62 10.19 -2.45 -5.71
C PRO A 62 9.56 -1.40 -4.77
N PRO A 63 10.36 -0.49 -4.20
CA PRO A 63 9.84 0.64 -3.45
C PRO A 63 9.12 1.66 -4.34
N PHE A 64 8.17 2.37 -3.75
CA PHE A 64 7.59 3.55 -4.38
C PHE A 64 8.64 4.67 -4.42
N GLU A 65 8.92 5.14 -5.62
CA GLU A 65 9.86 6.21 -5.89
C GLU A 65 9.16 7.32 -6.66
N TYR A 66 9.50 8.58 -6.34
CA TYR A 66 9.00 9.73 -7.08
C TYR A 66 10.08 10.80 -7.19
N GLU A 67 10.04 11.59 -8.25
CA GLU A 67 10.98 12.70 -8.42
C GLU A 67 10.52 13.94 -7.66
N LYS A 68 11.44 14.54 -6.89
CA LYS A 68 11.24 15.82 -6.23
C LYS A 68 12.49 16.68 -6.39
N ASN A 69 12.35 17.83 -7.06
CA ASN A 69 13.46 18.77 -7.32
C ASN A 69 14.67 18.11 -8.00
N GLY A 70 14.44 17.25 -9.00
CA GLY A 70 15.50 16.53 -9.71
C GLY A 70 16.20 15.45 -8.90
N ARG A 71 15.61 15.01 -7.78
CA ARG A 71 16.10 13.90 -6.96
C ARG A 71 15.03 12.84 -6.80
N THR A 72 15.40 11.58 -6.96
CA THR A 72 14.54 10.43 -6.64
C THR A 72 14.40 10.30 -5.13
N MET A 73 13.16 10.37 -4.65
CA MET A 73 12.79 10.19 -3.26
C MET A 73 12.12 8.83 -3.11
N LYS A 74 12.65 7.99 -2.22
CA LYS A 74 12.03 6.70 -1.87
C LYS A 74 11.14 6.88 -0.66
N MET A 75 9.94 6.33 -0.72
CA MET A 75 9.02 6.31 0.41
C MET A 75 8.97 4.92 1.05
N SER A 76 8.44 4.85 2.27
CA SER A 76 8.22 3.59 2.99
C SER A 76 6.98 2.85 2.47
N TYR A 77 6.89 2.68 1.15
CA TYR A 77 5.87 1.90 0.46
C TYR A 77 6.54 1.01 -0.58
N ARG A 78 6.03 -0.20 -0.78
CA ARG A 78 6.54 -1.20 -1.73
C ARG A 78 5.39 -1.67 -2.61
N GLN A 79 5.66 -2.04 -3.86
CA GLN A 79 4.64 -2.53 -4.78
C GLN A 79 3.93 -3.75 -4.17
N ALA A 80 2.62 -3.80 -4.32
CA ALA A 80 1.83 -4.92 -3.86
C ALA A 80 2.00 -6.11 -4.83
N PRO A 81 2.09 -7.36 -4.34
CA PRO A 81 2.11 -8.52 -5.23
C PRO A 81 0.78 -8.67 -5.96
N GLU A 82 0.84 -9.13 -7.22
CA GLU A 82 -0.34 -9.30 -8.08
C GLU A 82 -1.39 -10.24 -7.48
N ALA A 83 -0.93 -11.25 -6.72
CA ALA A 83 -1.80 -12.22 -6.05
C ALA A 83 -2.85 -11.60 -5.11
N ILE A 84 -2.67 -10.36 -4.67
CA ILE A 84 -3.67 -9.63 -3.87
C ILE A 84 -4.98 -9.44 -4.64
N PHE A 85 -4.92 -9.30 -5.96
CA PHE A 85 -6.12 -9.05 -6.77
C PHE A 85 -6.93 -10.32 -7.05
N ASP A 86 -6.30 -11.49 -6.95
CA ASP A 86 -6.91 -12.79 -7.27
C ASP A 86 -7.26 -13.62 -6.03
N ASP A 87 -6.60 -13.38 -4.89
CA ASP A 87 -6.77 -14.16 -3.66
C ASP A 87 -7.09 -13.25 -2.44
N PRO A 88 -8.33 -13.27 -1.94
CA PRO A 88 -8.73 -12.50 -0.76
C PRO A 88 -7.93 -12.82 0.51
N ALA A 89 -7.41 -14.04 0.66
CA ALA A 89 -6.59 -14.41 1.81
C ALA A 89 -5.21 -13.74 1.71
N GLN A 90 -4.62 -13.73 0.51
CA GLN A 90 -3.38 -13.01 0.24
C GLN A 90 -3.58 -11.50 0.42
N ALA A 91 -4.67 -10.94 -0.11
CA ALA A 91 -5.03 -9.54 0.07
C ALA A 91 -5.08 -9.15 1.55
N ARG A 92 -5.73 -9.98 2.36
CA ARG A 92 -5.80 -9.79 3.81
C ARG A 92 -4.43 -9.86 4.47
N GLU A 93 -3.61 -10.86 4.17
CA GLU A 93 -2.30 -11.02 4.80
C GLU A 93 -1.40 -9.81 4.53
N TRP A 94 -1.35 -9.37 3.28
CA TRP A 94 -0.57 -8.21 2.87
C TRP A 94 -1.10 -6.90 3.45
N ALA A 95 -2.42 -6.74 3.52
CA ALA A 95 -3.04 -5.58 4.17
C ALA A 95 -2.71 -5.52 5.67
N VAL A 96 -2.81 -6.65 6.38
CA VAL A 96 -2.43 -6.75 7.80
C VAL A 96 -0.96 -6.35 7.98
N ARG A 97 -0.04 -6.93 7.19
CA ARG A 97 1.39 -6.62 7.25
C ARG A 97 1.66 -5.12 7.06
N ALA A 98 1.00 -4.51 6.08
CA ALA A 98 1.15 -3.09 5.80
C ALA A 98 0.54 -2.19 6.89
N PHE A 99 -0.61 -2.58 7.42
CA PHE A 99 -1.27 -1.87 8.51
C PHE A 99 -0.46 -1.91 9.80
N GLU A 100 0.13 -3.05 10.14
CA GLU A 100 1.05 -3.17 11.27
C GLU A 100 2.30 -2.29 11.11
N ALA A 101 2.87 -2.22 9.89
CA ALA A 101 3.97 -1.29 9.59
C ALA A 101 3.54 0.17 9.77
N ALA A 102 2.32 0.53 9.34
CA ALA A 102 1.76 1.87 9.55
C ALA A 102 1.56 2.18 11.04
N LEU A 103 1.08 1.22 11.83
CA LEU A 103 0.91 1.35 13.28
C LEU A 103 2.23 1.59 14.01
N ARG A 104 3.29 0.86 13.62
CA ARG A 104 4.65 1.07 14.17
C ARG A 104 5.18 2.45 13.81
N GLY A 105 4.94 2.91 12.57
CA GLY A 105 5.32 4.26 12.13
C GLY A 105 4.59 5.39 12.84
N ARG A 106 3.37 5.17 13.36
CA ARG A 106 2.61 6.17 14.14
C ARG A 106 3.18 6.39 15.55
N LYS A 107 3.96 5.45 16.09
CA LYS A 107 4.55 5.54 17.43
C LYS A 107 5.84 6.38 17.47
N GLY A 108 6.18 7.10 16.39
CA GLY A 108 7.32 8.00 16.29
C GLY A 108 6.92 9.47 16.34
#